data_AF-A0A7T5BIT4-F1
#
_entry.id   AF-A0A7T5BIT4-F1
#
_cell.length_a   1.000
_cell.length_b   1.000
_cell.length_c   1.000
_cell.angle_alpha   90.00
_cell.angle_beta   90.00
_cell.angle_gamma   90.00
#
_symmetry.space_group_name_H-M   'P 1'
#
loop_
_entity.id
_entity.type
_entity.pdbx_description
1 polymer ?
#
loop_
_entity_poly.entity_id
_entity_poly.type
_entity_poly.pdbx_seq_one_letter_code
_entity_poly.pdbx_strand_id
1 'polypeptide(L)'
;MSDRTESPCTEAYIQEMHVRAITSSDPADMDENRSPLTMAAPPQRFSRGPVPPEILPGPYDQEKKDLCLLFCCCAKHPSVGTSDKGESINYYQHCVSDTLDRMDKESGGKGKYKPEVSYARDTGKPFLHRDPEGRDTTEKSHHWIQRAWKEIPGYRPGEGMVRRPDVSVPLDPDKPLSRANLKVLVEMKHKGDDVKKNQIKDYEKTAGDKSKVILLNEENCRCDEKQTTVDRVIAKTRREVKLLENSALVRAVKYTMTHRRLPPLISGSPAIGDGAEEIIEMLFPK
;
A
#
# COMPACT_ATOMS: atom_id res chain seq x y z
N MET A 1 -23.87 1.47 -1.29
CA MET A 1 -22.48 1.61 -1.76
C MET A 1 -22.53 2.60 -2.92
N SER A 2 -21.92 3.78 -2.80
CA SER A 2 -21.88 4.71 -3.94
C SER A 2 -21.00 4.09 -5.02
N ASP A 3 -21.44 4.22 -6.27
CA ASP A 3 -20.77 3.73 -7.47
C ASP A 3 -19.44 4.49 -7.64
N ARG A 4 -18.38 3.99 -6.99
CA ARG A 4 -17.04 4.56 -7.04
C ARG A 4 -16.21 3.77 -8.03
N THR A 5 -15.56 4.47 -8.95
CA THR A 5 -14.59 3.84 -9.84
C THR A 5 -13.28 3.68 -9.10
N GLU A 6 -12.80 2.44 -9.03
CA GLU A 6 -11.52 2.11 -8.42
C GLU A 6 -10.37 2.71 -9.24
N SER A 7 -9.37 3.22 -8.54
CA SER A 7 -8.19 3.79 -9.19
C SER A 7 -7.36 2.69 -9.87
N PRO A 8 -6.79 2.93 -11.06
CA PRO A 8 -5.79 2.04 -11.66
C PRO A 8 -4.52 1.91 -10.80
N CYS A 9 -4.34 2.75 -9.79
CA CYS A 9 -3.22 2.69 -8.86
C CYS A 9 -3.25 1.46 -7.97
N THR A 10 -4.42 0.94 -7.61
CA THR A 10 -4.53 -0.18 -6.67
C THR A 10 -3.78 -1.40 -7.20
N GLU A 11 -4.21 -1.92 -8.36
CA GLU A 11 -3.59 -3.09 -8.98
C GLU A 11 -2.12 -2.84 -9.32
N ALA A 12 -1.82 -1.66 -9.86
CA ALA A 12 -0.48 -1.33 -10.32
C ALA A 12 0.52 -1.27 -9.17
N TYR A 13 0.12 -0.73 -8.02
CA TYR A 13 0.95 -0.67 -6.83
C TYR A 13 1.09 -2.03 -6.15
N ILE A 14 0.00 -2.80 -6.01
CA ILE A 14 0.03 -4.16 -5.46
C ILE A 14 1.02 -5.04 -6.24
N GLN A 15 0.91 -5.05 -7.57
CA GLN A 15 1.82 -5.82 -8.42
C GLN A 15 3.28 -5.38 -8.27
N GLU A 16 3.56 -4.07 -8.29
CA GLU A 16 4.91 -3.55 -8.09
C GLU A 16 5.51 -3.98 -6.75
N MET A 17 4.72 -3.94 -5.67
CA MET A 17 5.18 -4.34 -4.34
C MET A 17 5.39 -5.85 -4.22
N HIS A 18 4.55 -6.67 -4.86
CA HIS A 18 4.77 -8.12 -4.93
C HIS A 18 6.04 -8.47 -5.70
N VAL A 19 6.28 -7.83 -6.85
CA VAL A 19 7.51 -8.04 -7.63
C VAL A 19 8.74 -7.69 -6.79
N ARG A 20 8.73 -6.55 -6.09
CA ARG A 20 9.84 -6.16 -5.20
C ARG A 20 10.05 -7.14 -4.05
N ALA A 21 8.97 -7.66 -3.46
CA ALA A 21 9.07 -8.66 -2.39
C ALA A 21 9.75 -9.94 -2.88
N ILE A 22 9.46 -10.35 -4.12
CA ILE A 22 10.10 -11.52 -4.74
C ILE A 22 11.58 -11.21 -5.06
N THR A 23 11.88 -10.11 -5.73
CA THR A 23 13.26 -9.80 -6.17
C THR A 23 14.19 -9.45 -5.00
N SER A 24 13.69 -8.81 -3.93
CA SER A 24 14.49 -8.51 -2.74
C SER A 24 14.85 -9.74 -1.89
N SER A 25 14.25 -10.90 -2.19
CA SER A 25 14.63 -12.17 -1.59
C SER A 25 15.77 -12.88 -2.34
N ASP A 26 16.19 -12.35 -3.50
CA ASP A 26 17.37 -12.84 -4.22
C ASP A 26 18.66 -12.21 -3.65
N PRO A 27 19.63 -13.01 -3.17
CA PRO A 27 20.89 -12.49 -2.59
C PRO A 27 21.81 -11.78 -3.59
N ALA A 28 21.45 -11.75 -4.89
CA ALA A 28 22.21 -11.07 -5.94
C ALA A 28 22.00 -9.55 -5.97
N ASP A 29 20.91 -9.03 -5.40
CA ASP A 29 20.56 -7.60 -5.47
C ASP A 29 21.21 -6.72 -4.38
N MET A 30 22.06 -7.32 -3.52
CA MET A 30 22.90 -6.53 -2.60
C MET A 30 24.18 -5.97 -3.27
N ASP A 31 24.43 -6.26 -4.56
CA ASP A 31 25.69 -5.90 -5.24
C ASP A 31 25.51 -5.16 -6.58
N GLU A 32 24.35 -4.52 -6.81
CA GLU A 32 24.10 -3.78 -8.07
C GLU A 32 24.80 -2.41 -8.16
N ASN A 33 25.73 -2.11 -7.25
CA ASN A 33 26.58 -0.91 -7.31
C ASN A 33 28.00 -1.17 -7.83
N ARG A 34 28.29 -2.36 -8.37
CA ARG A 34 29.60 -2.67 -8.95
C ARG A 34 29.53 -2.78 -10.47
N SER A 35 29.68 -1.63 -11.13
CA SER A 35 29.98 -1.59 -12.57
C SER A 35 31.19 -2.49 -12.90
N PRO A 36 31.15 -3.26 -14.00
CA PRO A 36 32.28 -4.08 -14.42
C PRO A 36 33.42 -3.17 -14.91
N LEU A 37 34.56 -3.23 -14.25
CA LEU A 37 35.79 -2.57 -14.67
C LEU A 37 36.27 -3.20 -16.00
N THR A 38 35.95 -2.54 -17.11
CA THR A 38 36.72 -2.68 -18.34
C THR A 38 38.08 -2.04 -18.13
N MET A 39 39.14 -2.83 -18.29
CA MET A 39 40.52 -2.33 -18.27
C MET A 39 40.77 -1.50 -19.52
N ALA A 40 40.63 -0.18 -19.41
CA ALA A 40 41.08 0.78 -20.38
C ALA A 40 42.05 1.79 -19.73
N ALA A 41 43.04 2.20 -20.52
CA ALA A 41 44.21 3.02 -20.21
C ALA A 41 44.00 4.20 -19.23
N PRO A 42 45.04 4.62 -18.49
CA PRO A 42 44.92 5.63 -17.44
C PRO A 42 44.50 6.99 -18.02
N PRO A 43 43.35 7.56 -17.62
CA PRO A 43 43.05 8.94 -17.98
C PRO A 43 43.84 9.88 -17.07
N GLN A 44 44.23 11.01 -17.65
CA GLN A 44 44.99 12.07 -17.01
C GLN A 44 44.28 12.59 -15.75
N ARG A 45 45.08 12.94 -14.74
CA ARG A 45 44.66 13.55 -13.47
C ARG A 45 43.86 14.83 -13.73
N PHE A 46 42.54 14.71 -13.79
CA PHE A 46 41.64 15.79 -13.44
C PHE A 46 41.42 15.73 -11.92
N SER A 47 41.89 16.76 -11.23
CA SER A 47 41.59 17.03 -9.83
C SER A 47 40.07 17.14 -9.66
N ARG A 48 39.45 16.05 -9.19
CA ARG A 48 38.05 16.05 -8.76
C ARG A 48 37.97 16.97 -7.55
N GLY A 49 37.11 17.99 -7.65
CA GLY A 49 36.68 18.77 -6.49
C GLY A 49 36.02 17.87 -5.43
N PRO A 50 35.73 18.42 -4.24
CA PRO A 50 35.12 17.65 -3.15
C PRO A 50 33.83 16.99 -3.65
N VAL A 51 33.81 15.66 -3.58
CA VAL A 51 32.61 14.86 -3.82
C VAL A 51 31.58 15.32 -2.76
N PRO A 52 30.36 15.72 -3.14
CA PRO A 52 29.32 16.03 -2.16
C PRO A 52 29.15 14.84 -1.22
N PRO A 53 29.00 15.06 0.10
CA PRO A 53 28.76 13.95 1.02
C PRO A 53 27.53 13.19 0.55
N GLU A 54 27.71 11.90 0.29
CA GLU A 54 26.64 10.96 0.00
C GLU A 54 25.66 11.03 1.18
N ILE A 55 24.46 11.58 0.93
CA ILE A 55 23.43 11.74 1.95
C ILE A 55 23.00 10.32 2.32
N LEU A 56 23.46 9.83 3.49
CA LEU A 56 23.01 8.56 4.04
C LEU A 56 21.47 8.57 4.07
N PRO A 57 20.81 7.49 3.63
CA PRO A 57 19.37 7.45 3.62
C PRO A 57 18.83 7.69 5.03
N GLY A 58 17.84 8.56 5.13
CA GLY A 58 17.12 8.79 6.38
C GLY A 58 16.48 7.49 6.88
N PRO A 59 16.16 7.38 8.19
CA PRO A 59 15.66 6.14 8.79
C PRO A 59 14.32 5.62 8.21
N TYR A 60 13.66 6.42 7.36
CA TYR A 60 12.38 6.11 6.72
C TYR A 60 12.39 6.26 5.20
N ASP A 61 13.56 6.30 4.56
CA ASP A 61 13.65 6.57 3.12
C ASP A 61 12.94 5.51 2.27
N GLN A 62 12.95 4.25 2.72
CA GLN A 62 12.23 3.19 2.03
C GLN A 62 10.71 3.36 2.18
N GLU A 63 10.20 3.63 3.39
CA GLU A 63 8.79 3.92 3.61
C GLU A 63 8.34 5.13 2.80
N LYS A 64 9.15 6.20 2.78
CA LYS A 64 8.89 7.38 1.97
C LYS A 64 8.87 7.03 0.49
N LYS A 65 9.84 6.27 -0.02
CA LYS A 65 9.91 5.89 -1.43
C LYS A 65 8.69 5.09 -1.88
N ASP A 66 8.29 4.09 -1.10
CA ASP A 66 7.14 3.23 -1.39
C ASP A 66 5.84 4.02 -1.33
N LEU A 67 5.60 4.72 -0.22
CA LEU A 67 4.37 5.47 -0.03
C LEU A 67 4.25 6.66 -0.99
N CYS A 68 5.35 7.32 -1.35
CA CYS A 68 5.33 8.36 -2.38
C CYS A 68 4.96 7.82 -3.76
N LEU A 69 5.31 6.57 -4.10
CA LEU A 69 4.89 6.00 -5.38
C LEU A 69 3.36 5.85 -5.45
N LEU A 70 2.76 5.29 -4.40
CA LEU A 70 1.30 5.17 -4.30
C LEU A 70 0.62 6.55 -4.25
N PHE A 71 1.13 7.43 -3.39
CA PHE A 71 0.60 8.78 -3.20
C PHE A 71 0.59 9.56 -4.52
N CYS A 72 1.71 9.60 -5.25
CA CYS A 72 1.79 10.28 -6.54
C CYS A 72 0.89 9.63 -7.61
N CYS A 73 0.71 8.31 -7.56
CA CYS A 73 -0.25 7.65 -8.42
C CYS A 73 -1.67 8.15 -8.14
N CYS A 74 -2.09 8.13 -6.87
CA CYS A 74 -3.42 8.57 -6.45
C CYS A 74 -3.66 10.07 -6.69
N ALA A 75 -2.62 10.91 -6.60
CA ALA A 75 -2.70 12.33 -6.98
C ALA A 75 -3.07 12.52 -8.46
N LYS A 76 -2.55 11.65 -9.35
CA LYS A 76 -2.86 11.69 -10.79
C LYS A 76 -4.13 10.94 -11.17
N HIS A 77 -4.39 9.83 -10.48
CA HIS A 77 -5.48 8.90 -10.75
C HIS A 77 -6.25 8.63 -9.45
N PRO A 78 -6.98 9.63 -8.92
CA PRO A 78 -7.78 9.42 -7.72
C PRO A 78 -8.92 8.44 -7.98
N SER A 79 -9.44 7.84 -6.92
CA SER A 79 -10.75 7.20 -6.99
C SER A 79 -11.80 8.28 -7.26
N VAL A 80 -12.75 8.01 -8.14
CA VAL A 80 -13.78 8.99 -8.53
C VAL A 80 -15.15 8.51 -8.08
N GLY A 81 -15.92 9.42 -7.49
CA GLY A 81 -17.34 9.21 -7.20
C GLY A 81 -18.16 10.42 -7.63
N THR A 82 -19.44 10.42 -7.25
CA THR A 82 -20.40 11.42 -7.68
C THR A 82 -20.99 12.12 -6.46
N SER A 83 -21.07 13.46 -6.51
CA SER A 83 -21.71 14.29 -5.50
C SER A 83 -23.23 14.11 -5.52
N ASP A 84 -23.92 14.57 -4.48
CA ASP A 84 -25.39 14.61 -4.43
C ASP A 84 -26.00 15.46 -5.57
N LYS A 85 -25.20 16.32 -6.22
CA LYS A 85 -25.58 17.15 -7.37
C LYS A 85 -25.22 16.52 -8.72
N GLY A 86 -24.67 15.30 -8.74
CA GLY A 86 -24.23 14.63 -9.97
C GLY A 86 -22.83 15.02 -10.46
N GLU A 87 -22.07 15.78 -9.68
CA GLU A 87 -20.73 16.24 -10.07
C GLU A 87 -19.66 15.21 -9.71
N SER A 88 -18.63 15.08 -10.54
CA SER A 88 -17.49 14.20 -10.25
C SER A 88 -16.66 14.73 -9.07
N ILE A 89 -16.38 13.88 -8.09
CA ILE A 89 -15.52 14.17 -6.93
C ILE A 89 -14.33 13.21 -6.92
N ASN A 90 -13.14 13.77 -6.73
CA ASN A 90 -11.91 13.02 -6.53
C ASN A 90 -11.72 12.66 -5.04
N TYR A 91 -11.47 11.39 -4.77
CA TYR A 91 -11.21 10.86 -3.44
C TYR A 91 -9.75 10.39 -3.33
N TYR A 92 -8.84 11.35 -3.23
CA TYR A 92 -7.40 11.08 -3.19
C TYR A 92 -6.96 10.22 -2.00
N GLN A 93 -7.39 10.58 -0.79
CA GLN A 93 -7.08 9.80 0.42
C GLN A 93 -7.66 8.39 0.35
N HIS A 94 -8.85 8.24 -0.22
CA HIS A 94 -9.50 6.94 -0.38
C HIS A 94 -8.72 6.02 -1.33
N CYS A 95 -8.17 6.55 -2.42
CA CYS A 95 -7.31 5.79 -3.33
C CYS A 95 -6.12 5.18 -2.58
N VAL A 96 -5.46 5.96 -1.71
CA VAL A 96 -4.34 5.47 -0.91
C VAL A 96 -4.82 4.46 0.13
N SER A 97 -5.85 4.80 0.90
CA SER A 97 -6.33 3.96 2.01
C SER A 97 -6.79 2.59 1.52
N ASP A 98 -7.54 2.54 0.43
CA ASP A 98 -8.11 1.31 -0.12
C ASP A 98 -7.04 0.40 -0.70
N THR A 99 -6.06 0.99 -1.41
CA THR A 99 -4.93 0.24 -1.93
C THR A 99 -4.15 -0.45 -0.81
N LEU A 100 -3.81 0.31 0.25
CA LEU A 100 -3.08 -0.25 1.38
C LEU A 100 -3.93 -1.24 2.20
N ASP A 101 -5.24 -1.02 2.29
CA ASP A 101 -6.16 -1.90 3.02
C ASP A 101 -6.27 -3.26 2.33
N ARG A 102 -6.33 -3.25 1.00
CA ARG A 102 -6.29 -4.46 0.19
C ARG A 102 -4.98 -5.21 0.34
N MET A 103 -3.84 -4.52 0.29
CA MET A 103 -2.53 -5.13 0.55
C MET A 103 -2.43 -5.76 1.93
N ASP A 104 -2.95 -5.07 2.96
CA ASP A 104 -2.95 -5.60 4.31
C ASP A 104 -3.82 -6.86 4.42
N LYS A 105 -4.98 -6.88 3.76
CA LYS A 105 -5.85 -8.06 3.69
C LYS A 105 -5.22 -9.23 2.94
N GLU A 106 -4.58 -8.97 1.79
CA GLU A 106 -3.89 -10.01 1.01
C GLU A 106 -2.72 -10.64 1.78
N SER A 107 -2.14 -9.90 2.72
CA SER A 107 -1.11 -10.41 3.65
C SER A 107 -1.68 -10.98 4.96
N GLY A 108 -2.99 -11.22 5.05
CA GLY A 108 -3.63 -11.76 6.26
C GLY A 108 -3.54 -10.83 7.47
N GLY A 109 -3.59 -9.52 7.24
CA GLY A 109 -3.45 -8.50 8.27
C GLY A 109 -2.02 -8.33 8.75
N LYS A 110 -1.00 -8.71 7.97
CA LYS A 110 0.43 -8.59 8.31
C LYS A 110 1.20 -7.69 7.34
N GLY A 111 0.48 -6.78 6.70
CA GLY A 111 1.06 -5.81 5.78
C GLY A 111 1.95 -4.81 6.52
N LYS A 112 3.03 -4.41 5.86
CA LYS A 112 3.95 -3.37 6.35
C LYS A 112 3.27 -2.01 6.56
N TYR A 113 2.28 -1.68 5.76
CA TYR A 113 1.62 -0.38 5.76
C TYR A 113 0.20 -0.55 6.29
N LYS A 114 -0.10 -0.02 7.48
CA LYS A 114 -1.40 -0.12 8.14
C LYS A 114 -2.22 1.15 7.93
N PRO A 115 -3.21 1.16 7.03
CA PRO A 115 -3.96 2.38 6.72
C PRO A 115 -4.97 2.72 7.81
N GLU A 116 -5.04 4.00 8.16
CA GLU A 116 -6.10 4.57 9.00
C GLU A 116 -6.32 3.89 10.36
N VAL A 117 -5.24 3.49 11.04
CA VAL A 117 -5.34 2.98 12.42
C VAL A 117 -5.64 4.14 13.37
N SER A 118 -6.73 4.04 14.14
CA SER A 118 -7.07 5.05 15.16
C SER A 118 -6.27 4.83 16.45
N TYR A 119 -5.86 5.91 17.10
CA TYR A 119 -5.13 5.89 18.36
C TYR A 119 -5.77 6.80 19.41
N ALA A 120 -5.74 6.39 20.67
CA ALA A 120 -5.93 7.31 21.79
C ALA A 120 -4.71 8.23 21.89
N ARG A 121 -4.90 9.53 21.65
CA ARG A 121 -3.82 10.51 21.48
C ARG A 121 -2.81 10.51 22.63
N ASP A 122 -3.31 10.54 23.86
CA ASP A 122 -2.46 10.76 25.04
C ASP A 122 -1.70 9.50 25.45
N THR A 123 -2.32 8.33 25.31
CA THR A 123 -1.70 7.05 25.67
C THR A 123 -0.95 6.41 24.51
N GLY A 124 -1.16 6.87 23.26
CA GLY A 124 -0.59 6.28 22.06
C GLY A 124 -1.11 4.87 21.78
N LYS A 125 -2.20 4.46 22.44
CA LYS A 125 -2.77 3.12 22.32
C LYS A 125 -3.59 3.02 21.02
N PRO A 126 -3.27 2.10 20.10
CA PRO A 126 -4.10 1.87 18.92
C PRO A 126 -5.41 1.15 19.24
N PHE A 127 -6.41 1.38 18.41
CA PHE A 127 -7.66 0.66 18.40
C PHE A 127 -7.61 -0.44 17.35
N LEU A 128 -7.17 -1.62 17.76
CA LEU A 128 -7.03 -2.81 16.91
C LEU A 128 -8.25 -3.74 17.04
N HIS A 129 -8.41 -4.66 16.10
CA HIS A 129 -9.33 -5.78 16.31
C HIS A 129 -8.85 -6.61 17.50
N ARG A 130 -9.77 -7.33 18.15
CA ARG A 130 -9.44 -8.23 19.27
C ARG A 130 -9.91 -9.62 18.98
N ASP A 131 -9.04 -10.59 19.26
CA ASP A 131 -9.37 -12.01 19.19
C ASP A 131 -10.43 -12.39 20.25
N PRO A 132 -10.98 -13.63 20.21
CA PRO A 132 -11.94 -14.11 21.20
C PRO A 132 -11.44 -14.05 22.66
N GLU A 133 -10.12 -14.08 22.87
CA GLU A 133 -9.49 -13.95 24.19
C GLU A 133 -9.32 -12.48 24.62
N GLY A 134 -9.68 -11.53 23.77
CA GLY A 134 -9.63 -10.09 24.05
C GLY A 134 -8.25 -9.45 23.84
N ARG A 135 -7.31 -10.14 23.18
CA ARG A 135 -5.98 -9.62 22.85
C ARG A 135 -6.04 -8.83 21.55
N ASP A 136 -5.31 -7.72 21.48
CA ASP A 136 -5.23 -6.92 20.25
C ASP A 136 -4.51 -7.75 19.15
N THR A 137 -5.08 -7.78 17.94
CA THR A 137 -4.51 -8.42 16.75
C THR A 137 -3.69 -7.42 15.92
N THR A 138 -3.20 -7.81 14.75
CA THR A 138 -2.51 -6.93 13.80
C THR A 138 -3.45 -6.07 12.95
N GLU A 139 -4.76 -6.32 13.01
CA GLU A 139 -5.77 -5.66 12.20
C GLU A 139 -6.34 -4.41 12.90
N LYS A 140 -6.78 -3.42 12.12
CA LYS A 140 -7.46 -2.23 12.66
C LYS A 140 -8.87 -2.55 13.14
N SER A 141 -9.35 -1.84 14.16
CA SER A 141 -10.71 -2.01 14.65
C SER A 141 -11.73 -1.28 13.77
N HIS A 142 -12.74 -2.00 13.28
CA HIS A 142 -13.96 -1.38 12.73
C HIS A 142 -14.85 -0.74 13.81
N HIS A 143 -14.60 -1.04 15.09
CA HIS A 143 -15.37 -0.55 16.24
C HIS A 143 -14.57 0.42 17.12
N TRP A 144 -13.64 1.18 16.52
CA TRP A 144 -12.78 2.10 17.25
C TRP A 144 -13.58 3.17 18.02
N ILE A 145 -14.74 3.61 17.53
CA ILE A 145 -15.59 4.60 18.21
C ILE A 145 -16.09 4.03 19.53
N GLN A 146 -16.66 2.83 19.51
CA GLN A 146 -17.13 2.14 20.72
C GLN A 146 -15.98 1.90 21.70
N ARG A 147 -14.80 1.53 21.18
CA ARG A 147 -13.60 1.40 22.00
C ARG A 147 -13.16 2.72 22.62
N ALA A 148 -13.21 3.84 21.90
CA ALA A 148 -12.86 5.15 22.42
C ALA A 148 -13.77 5.56 23.59
N TRP A 149 -15.08 5.36 23.47
CA TRP A 149 -16.04 5.60 24.56
C TRP A 149 -15.73 4.80 25.83
N LYS A 150 -15.24 3.56 25.68
CA LYS A 150 -14.94 2.66 26.80
C LYS A 150 -13.55 2.86 27.40
N GLU A 151 -12.56 3.16 26.56
CA GLU A 151 -11.13 3.08 26.92
C GLU A 151 -10.48 4.43 27.16
N ILE A 152 -11.09 5.55 26.73
CA ILE A 152 -10.59 6.89 26.99
C ILE A 152 -11.44 7.53 28.09
N PRO A 153 -10.88 7.74 29.30
CA PRO A 153 -11.60 8.42 30.38
C PRO A 153 -12.08 9.81 29.94
N GLY A 154 -13.38 10.08 30.11
CA GLY A 154 -13.98 11.35 29.74
C GLY A 154 -14.01 11.63 28.23
N TYR A 155 -14.04 10.60 27.38
CA TYR A 155 -14.08 10.75 25.92
C TYR A 155 -15.16 11.71 25.44
N ARG A 156 -14.77 12.67 24.59
CA ARG A 156 -15.66 13.63 23.94
C ARG A 156 -15.39 13.66 22.43
N PRO A 157 -16.38 13.30 21.60
CA PRO A 157 -16.26 13.40 20.15
C PRO A 157 -15.89 14.82 19.70
N GLY A 158 -15.03 14.93 18.70
CA GLY A 158 -14.61 16.23 18.13
C GLY A 158 -13.49 16.95 18.91
N GLU A 159 -13.17 16.54 20.13
CA GLU A 159 -12.09 17.18 20.92
C GLU A 159 -10.68 16.70 20.55
N GLY A 160 -10.53 15.82 19.55
CA GLY A 160 -9.23 15.34 19.09
C GLY A 160 -8.54 14.35 20.03
N MET A 161 -9.29 13.73 20.94
CA MET A 161 -8.80 12.67 21.83
C MET A 161 -8.40 11.39 21.09
N VAL A 162 -8.95 11.20 19.88
CA VAL A 162 -8.56 10.15 18.95
C VAL A 162 -7.88 10.78 17.74
N ARG A 163 -6.77 10.16 17.32
CA ARG A 163 -5.99 10.58 16.15
C ARG A 163 -5.84 9.39 15.20
N ARG A 164 -6.00 9.64 13.90
CA ARG A 164 -6.00 8.61 12.87
C ARG A 164 -5.12 9.08 11.70
N PRO A 165 -3.81 8.77 11.73
CA PRO A 165 -2.91 9.06 10.62
C PRO A 165 -3.29 8.23 9.40
N ASP A 166 -2.88 8.68 8.22
CA ASP A 166 -3.15 7.99 6.96
C ASP A 166 -2.50 6.60 6.95
N VAL A 167 -1.25 6.47 7.43
CA VAL A 167 -0.54 5.19 7.52
C VAL A 167 0.23 5.06 8.82
N SER A 168 0.15 3.89 9.43
CA SER A 168 1.05 3.45 10.50
C SER A 168 1.97 2.36 9.98
N VAL A 169 3.27 2.46 10.28
CA VAL A 169 4.26 1.45 9.91
C VAL A 169 4.78 0.80 11.19
N PRO A 170 4.57 -0.51 11.41
CA PRO A 170 5.15 -1.20 12.53
C PRO A 170 6.65 -1.47 12.32
N LEU A 171 7.40 -1.69 13.39
CA LEU A 171 8.76 -2.23 13.31
C LEU A 171 8.74 -3.70 12.87
N ASP A 172 7.79 -4.45 13.43
CA ASP A 172 7.53 -5.85 13.14
C ASP A 172 6.05 -6.03 12.74
N PRO A 173 5.76 -6.34 11.46
CA PRO A 173 4.39 -6.44 10.97
C PRO A 173 3.62 -7.68 11.47
N ASP A 174 4.32 -8.66 12.05
CA ASP A 174 3.68 -9.84 12.68
C ASP A 174 3.18 -9.55 14.10
N LYS A 175 3.52 -8.38 14.66
CA LYS A 175 3.10 -7.97 16.00
C LYS A 175 2.03 -6.87 15.93
N PRO A 176 1.07 -6.86 16.87
CA PRO A 176 0.13 -5.76 17.00
C PRO A 176 0.84 -4.41 17.08
N LEU A 177 0.22 -3.38 16.51
CA LEU A 177 0.71 -2.02 16.67
C LEU A 177 0.69 -1.64 18.15
N SER A 178 1.75 -0.95 18.57
CA SER A 178 1.89 -0.37 19.91
C SER A 178 2.92 0.75 19.80
N ARG A 179 3.03 1.60 20.82
CA ARG A 179 4.07 2.64 20.82
C ARG A 179 5.50 2.05 20.69
N ALA A 180 5.73 0.87 21.26
CA ALA A 180 7.01 0.16 21.18
C ALA A 180 7.24 -0.47 19.80
N ASN A 181 6.19 -1.03 19.18
CA ASN A 181 6.25 -1.64 17.84
C ASN A 181 5.96 -0.63 16.72
N LEU A 182 5.93 0.67 17.00
CA LEU A 182 5.68 1.70 15.99
C LEU A 182 7.01 2.20 15.42
N LYS A 183 7.20 2.02 14.11
CA LYS A 183 8.33 2.58 13.36
C LYS A 183 8.07 4.04 13.03
N VAL A 184 6.97 4.33 12.33
CA VAL A 184 6.63 5.68 11.90
C VAL A 184 5.12 5.84 11.66
N LEU A 185 4.58 7.02 11.98
CA LEU A 185 3.27 7.51 11.54
C LEU A 185 3.46 8.42 10.34
N VAL A 186 2.66 8.20 9.31
CA VAL A 186 2.69 8.94 8.06
C VAL A 186 1.37 9.67 7.91
N GLU A 187 1.46 10.98 7.72
CA GLU A 187 0.35 11.82 7.25
C GLU A 187 0.64 12.22 5.81
N MET A 188 -0.36 12.15 4.94
CA MET A 188 -0.31 12.52 3.53
C MET A 188 -1.25 13.69 3.28
N LYS A 189 -0.76 14.72 2.59
CA LYS A 189 -1.55 15.89 2.20
C LYS A 189 -1.47 16.08 0.70
N HIS A 190 -2.63 16.06 0.06
CA HIS A 190 -2.74 16.42 -1.35
C HIS A 190 -2.81 17.94 -1.49
N LYS A 191 -2.56 18.45 -2.69
CA LYS A 191 -2.60 19.86 -3.01
C LYS A 191 -3.95 20.48 -2.66
N GLY A 192 -3.91 21.51 -1.81
CA GLY A 192 -5.12 22.18 -1.29
C GLY A 192 -5.59 21.67 0.07
N ASP A 193 -5.01 20.58 0.58
CA ASP A 193 -5.24 20.10 1.94
C ASP A 193 -4.19 20.68 2.90
N ASP A 194 -4.64 21.46 3.88
CA ASP A 194 -3.76 22.00 4.91
C ASP A 194 -3.58 21.06 6.10
N VAL A 195 -2.37 21.03 6.64
CA VAL A 195 -2.10 20.45 7.96
C VAL A 195 -2.73 21.32 9.02
N LYS A 196 -3.67 20.78 9.79
CA LYS A 196 -4.28 21.51 10.92
C LYS A 196 -3.20 21.82 11.97
N LYS A 197 -3.21 23.03 12.54
CA LYS A 197 -2.17 23.59 13.45
C LYS A 197 -1.66 22.66 14.57
N ASN A 198 -2.43 21.64 14.99
CA ASN A 198 -2.06 20.72 16.06
C ASN A 198 -1.96 19.25 15.62
N GLN A 199 -2.24 18.93 14.36
CA GLN A 199 -2.32 17.54 13.89
C GLN A 199 -0.97 16.82 14.03
N ILE A 200 0.12 17.44 13.59
CA ILE A 200 1.46 16.87 13.69
C ILE A 200 1.87 16.71 15.16
N LYS A 201 1.72 17.75 15.99
CA LYS A 201 2.04 17.67 17.43
C LYS A 201 1.28 16.55 18.15
N ASP A 202 0.03 16.34 17.77
CA ASP A 202 -0.77 15.26 18.35
C ASP A 202 -0.29 13.87 17.87
N TYR A 203 0.20 13.74 16.63
CA TYR A 203 0.87 12.52 16.18
C TYR A 203 2.22 12.30 16.85
N GLU A 204 3.02 13.36 17.07
CA GLU A 204 4.27 13.27 17.82
C GLU A 204 3.99 12.75 19.24
N LYS A 205 2.94 13.27 19.88
CA LYS A 205 2.47 12.80 21.20
C LYS A 205 1.99 11.34 21.16
N THR A 206 1.24 10.99 20.12
CA THR A 206 0.74 9.61 19.91
C THR A 206 1.91 8.64 19.76
N ALA A 207 2.86 8.96 18.89
CA ALA A 207 4.05 8.17 18.62
C ALA A 207 5.04 8.14 19.80
N GLY A 208 4.99 9.13 20.67
CA GLY A 208 5.91 9.29 21.81
C GLY A 208 7.27 9.84 21.40
N ASP A 209 7.50 10.09 20.11
CA ASP A 209 8.72 10.69 19.57
C ASP A 209 8.39 11.42 18.26
N LYS A 210 8.84 12.66 18.15
CA LYS A 210 8.70 13.48 16.93
C LYS A 210 9.46 12.90 15.74
N SER A 211 10.52 12.13 15.98
CA SER A 211 11.28 11.47 14.93
C SER A 211 10.47 10.37 14.24
N LYS A 212 9.34 9.93 14.82
CA LYS A 212 8.47 8.87 14.29
C LYS A 212 7.26 9.42 13.54
N VAL A 213 7.30 10.67 13.09
CA VAL A 213 6.24 11.28 12.28
C VAL A 213 6.83 11.84 11.01
N ILE A 214 6.30 11.43 9.86
CA ILE A 214 6.64 12.02 8.57
C ILE A 214 5.39 12.56 7.89
N LEU A 215 5.55 13.72 7.25
CA LEU A 215 4.54 14.33 6.41
C LEU A 215 4.94 14.09 4.96
N LEU A 216 4.03 13.57 4.14
CA LEU A 216 4.19 13.42 2.70
C LEU A 216 3.25 14.38 1.97
N ASN A 217 3.77 15.02 0.93
CA ASN A 217 3.01 15.90 0.03
C ASN A 217 3.61 15.81 -1.38
N GLU A 218 2.97 16.41 -2.39
CA GLU A 218 3.43 16.25 -3.78
C GLU A 218 4.86 16.77 -3.99
N GLU A 219 5.24 17.86 -3.30
CA GLU A 219 6.57 18.46 -3.41
C GLU A 219 7.65 17.53 -2.83
N ASN A 220 7.47 17.04 -1.61
CA ASN A 220 8.46 16.23 -0.93
C ASN A 220 8.53 14.78 -1.46
N CYS A 221 7.46 14.34 -2.14
CA CYS A 221 7.43 13.13 -2.94
C CYS A 221 7.91 13.33 -4.38
N ARG A 222 8.10 14.58 -4.83
CA ARG A 222 8.50 14.94 -6.21
C ARG A 222 7.59 14.26 -7.25
N CYS A 223 6.28 14.40 -7.08
CA CYS A 223 5.33 13.65 -7.91
C CYS A 223 5.44 13.95 -9.40
N ASP A 224 5.77 15.18 -9.78
CA ASP A 224 6.00 15.56 -11.18
C ASP A 224 7.11 14.72 -11.84
N GLU A 225 8.15 14.37 -11.09
CA GLU A 225 9.26 13.55 -11.58
C GLU A 225 8.95 12.05 -11.55
N LYS A 226 8.11 11.63 -10.60
CA LYS A 226 7.68 10.23 -10.48
C LYS A 226 6.61 9.87 -11.49
N GLN A 227 6.04 10.84 -12.21
CA GLN A 227 4.91 10.60 -13.10
C GLN A 227 5.22 9.61 -14.21
N THR A 228 6.42 9.68 -14.79
CA THR A 228 6.87 8.70 -15.80
C THR A 228 6.97 7.28 -15.23
N THR A 229 7.41 7.15 -13.97
CA THR A 229 7.47 5.85 -13.28
C THR A 229 6.07 5.31 -13.02
N VAL A 230 5.16 6.15 -12.50
CA VAL A 230 3.74 5.79 -12.28
C VAL A 230 3.10 5.30 -13.58
N ASP A 231 3.26 6.05 -14.67
CA ASP A 231 2.65 5.74 -15.96
C ASP A 231 3.19 4.42 -16.52
N ARG A 232 4.49 4.16 -16.33
CA ARG A 232 5.13 2.90 -16.72
C ARG A 232 4.56 1.72 -15.95
N VAL A 233 4.42 1.84 -14.62
CA VAL A 233 3.90 0.77 -13.76
C VAL A 233 2.44 0.46 -14.11
N ILE A 234 1.60 1.48 -14.31
CA ILE A 234 0.21 1.30 -14.76
C ILE A 234 0.16 0.65 -16.14
N ALA A 235 0.97 1.11 -17.10
CA ALA A 235 0.97 0.57 -18.45
C ALA A 235 1.44 -0.90 -18.49
N LYS A 236 2.47 -1.25 -17.69
CA LYS A 236 2.93 -2.63 -17.53
C LYS A 236 1.80 -3.51 -16.96
N THR A 237 1.20 -3.08 -15.85
CA THR A 237 0.09 -3.78 -15.20
C THR A 237 -1.06 -4.05 -16.16
N ARG A 238 -1.50 -3.03 -16.92
CA ARG A 238 -2.58 -3.18 -17.91
C ARG A 238 -2.24 -4.20 -19.01
N ARG A 239 -0.98 -4.27 -19.45
CA ARG A 239 -0.54 -5.25 -20.44
C ARG A 239 -0.58 -6.66 -19.87
N GLU A 240 -0.12 -6.85 -18.65
CA GLU A 240 -0.09 -8.15 -17.97
C GLU A 240 -1.51 -8.66 -17.68
N VAL A 241 -2.39 -7.80 -17.17
CA VAL A 241 -3.81 -8.12 -16.98
C VAL A 241 -4.45 -8.51 -18.31
N LYS A 242 -4.23 -7.72 -19.38
CA LYS A 242 -4.76 -8.05 -20.71
C LYS A 242 -4.22 -9.38 -21.25
N LEU A 243 -2.97 -9.72 -20.97
CA LEU A 243 -2.38 -11.01 -21.38
C LEU A 243 -3.05 -12.17 -20.63
N LEU A 244 -3.28 -12.02 -19.32
CA LEU A 244 -3.95 -13.00 -18.48
C LEU A 244 -5.42 -13.19 -18.89
N GLU A 245 -6.16 -12.11 -19.12
CA GLU A 245 -7.55 -12.17 -19.60
C GLU A 245 -7.69 -12.91 -20.93
N ASN A 246 -6.68 -12.80 -21.80
CA ASN A 246 -6.63 -13.50 -23.08
C ASN A 246 -6.02 -14.91 -22.98
N SER A 247 -5.63 -15.36 -21.79
CA SER A 247 -5.11 -16.72 -21.61
C SER A 247 -6.19 -17.77 -21.84
N ALA A 248 -5.80 -18.95 -22.32
CA ALA A 248 -6.72 -20.07 -22.50
C ALA A 248 -7.39 -20.47 -21.17
N LEU A 249 -6.65 -20.40 -20.06
CA LEU A 249 -7.13 -20.74 -18.73
C LEU A 249 -8.25 -19.79 -18.25
N VAL A 250 -8.04 -18.47 -18.31
CA VAL A 250 -9.06 -17.50 -17.88
C VAL A 250 -10.30 -17.59 -18.77
N ARG A 251 -10.12 -17.80 -20.09
CA ARG A 251 -11.25 -18.03 -21.01
C ARG A 251 -12.00 -19.31 -20.66
N ALA A 252 -11.30 -20.39 -20.32
CA ALA A 252 -11.92 -21.65 -19.91
C ALA A 252 -12.71 -21.49 -18.61
N VAL A 253 -12.12 -20.88 -17.58
CA VAL A 253 -12.80 -20.59 -16.30
C VAL A 253 -14.04 -19.72 -16.53
N LYS A 254 -13.92 -18.62 -17.29
CA LYS A 254 -15.06 -17.74 -17.60
C LYS A 254 -16.17 -18.47 -18.36
N TYR A 255 -15.80 -19.27 -19.36
CA TYR A 255 -16.74 -20.12 -20.09
C TYR A 255 -17.49 -21.05 -19.13
N THR A 256 -16.75 -21.71 -18.24
CA THR A 256 -17.30 -22.68 -17.28
C THR A 256 -18.17 -22.03 -16.21
N MET A 257 -17.82 -20.86 -15.69
CA MET A 257 -18.70 -20.10 -14.79
C MET A 257 -20.00 -19.67 -15.47
N THR A 258 -19.93 -19.24 -16.74
CA THR A 258 -21.11 -18.75 -17.47
C THR A 258 -22.03 -19.88 -17.92
N HIS A 259 -21.47 -20.99 -18.40
CA HIS A 259 -22.23 -22.09 -18.99
C HIS A 259 -22.41 -23.28 -18.05
N ARG A 260 -21.83 -23.24 -16.85
CA ARG A 260 -21.78 -24.35 -15.87
C ARG A 260 -21.34 -25.68 -16.48
N ARG A 261 -20.42 -25.63 -17.45
CA ARG A 261 -19.85 -26.80 -18.14
C ARG A 261 -18.46 -26.50 -18.70
N LEU A 262 -17.67 -27.52 -18.96
CA LEU A 262 -16.35 -27.37 -19.58
C LEU A 262 -16.45 -26.81 -21.01
N PRO A 263 -15.44 -26.03 -21.47
CA PRO A 263 -15.36 -25.60 -22.86
C PRO A 263 -15.29 -26.83 -23.79
N PRO A 264 -15.90 -26.78 -24.98
CA PRO A 264 -15.74 -27.84 -25.97
C PRO A 264 -14.25 -27.98 -26.31
N LEU A 265 -13.71 -29.19 -26.15
CA LEU A 265 -12.34 -29.50 -26.54
C LEU A 265 -12.21 -29.29 -28.05
N ILE A 266 -11.35 -28.35 -28.44
CA ILE A 266 -10.98 -28.18 -29.85
C ILE A 266 -10.25 -29.47 -30.24
N SER A 267 -10.79 -30.21 -31.22
CA SER A 267 -10.20 -31.43 -31.75
C SER A 267 -8.73 -31.18 -32.12
N GLY A 268 -7.80 -31.78 -31.36
CA GLY A 268 -6.35 -31.66 -31.57
C GLY A 268 -5.53 -31.03 -30.44
N SER A 269 -6.12 -30.61 -29.31
CA SER A 269 -5.33 -30.20 -28.12
C SER A 269 -4.88 -31.40 -27.30
N PRO A 270 -3.64 -31.43 -26.76
CA PRO A 270 -3.19 -32.52 -25.90
C PRO A 270 -4.07 -32.56 -24.64
N ALA A 271 -4.42 -33.78 -24.22
CA ALA A 271 -5.29 -34.03 -23.08
C ALA A 271 -4.81 -33.26 -21.85
N ILE A 272 -5.67 -32.41 -21.30
CA ILE A 272 -5.49 -31.84 -19.97
C ILE A 272 -5.62 -33.03 -19.01
N GLY A 273 -4.50 -33.43 -18.40
CA GLY A 273 -4.43 -34.57 -17.49
C GLY A 273 -5.31 -34.40 -16.25
N ASP A 274 -5.40 -35.49 -15.47
CA ASP A 274 -6.32 -35.81 -14.36
C ASP A 274 -6.66 -34.72 -13.31
N GLY A 275 -6.04 -33.53 -13.34
CA GLY A 275 -6.37 -32.41 -12.44
C GLY A 275 -7.58 -31.57 -12.84
N ALA A 276 -8.21 -31.81 -14.00
CA ALA A 276 -9.36 -31.02 -14.45
C ALA A 276 -10.66 -31.32 -13.66
N GLU A 277 -10.86 -32.55 -13.19
CA GLU A 277 -12.02 -32.92 -12.37
C GLU A 277 -11.98 -32.27 -10.98
N GLU A 278 -10.79 -32.15 -10.39
CA GLU A 278 -10.57 -31.54 -9.07
C GLU A 278 -10.93 -30.04 -9.08
N ILE A 279 -10.62 -29.33 -10.18
CA ILE A 279 -10.98 -27.92 -10.36
C ILE A 279 -12.51 -27.74 -10.50
N ILE A 280 -13.21 -28.71 -11.09
CA ILE A 280 -14.68 -28.64 -11.26
C ILE A 280 -15.38 -28.85 -9.91
N GLU A 281 -14.94 -29.81 -9.09
CA GLU A 281 -15.50 -30.00 -7.75
C GLU A 281 -15.23 -28.79 -6.83
N MET A 282 -14.07 -28.14 -6.95
CA MET A 282 -13.78 -26.91 -6.20
C MET A 282 -14.63 -25.70 -6.63
N LEU A 283 -14.95 -25.58 -7.91
CA LEU A 283 -15.72 -24.44 -8.44
C LEU A 283 -17.24 -24.65 -8.34
N PHE A 284 -17.71 -25.89 -8.24
CA PHE A 284 -19.13 -26.24 -8.08
C PHE A 284 -19.32 -27.33 -7.01
N PRO A 285 -19.11 -27.02 -5.73
CA PRO A 285 -19.44 -27.94 -4.65
C PRO A 285 -20.96 -28.22 -4.65
N LYS A 286 -21.33 -29.49 -4.46
CA LYS A 286 -22.74 -29.96 -4.41
C LYS A 286 -23.56 -29.30 -3.31
#